data_AF-A0A529M993-F1
#
_entry.id   AF-A0A529M993-F1
#
_cell.length_a   1.000
_cell.length_b   1.000
_cell.length_c   1.000
_cell.angle_alpha   90.00
_cell.angle_beta   90.00
_cell.angle_gamma   90.00
#
_symmetry.space_group_name_H-M   'P 1'
#
loop_
_entity.id
_entity.type
_entity.pdbx_description
1 polymer ?
#
loop_
_entity_poly.entity_id
_entity_poly.type
_entity_poly.pdbx_seq_one_letter_code
_entity_poly.pdbx_strand_id
1 'polypeptide(L)' 'MSTPLLPPIGMLAELTHRCPLQCPYCSNPLELLKANRELDTETWLALFSEAADLGVLQVH' A
#
# COMPACT_ATOMS: atom_id res chain seq x y z
N MET A 1 10.21 -28.13 14.29
CA MET A 1 11.03 -27.10 13.59
C MET A 1 10.09 -26.28 12.74
N SER A 2 10.09 -24.94 12.87
CA SER A 2 9.20 -24.05 12.12
C SER A 2 9.74 -23.82 10.71
N THR A 3 8.86 -23.75 9.73
CA THR A 3 9.21 -23.38 8.34
C THR A 3 9.78 -21.95 8.32
N PRO A 4 10.88 -21.69 7.58
CA PRO A 4 11.39 -20.34 7.42
C PRO A 4 10.36 -19.45 6.71
N LEU A 5 10.20 -18.22 7.20
CA LEU A 5 9.34 -17.22 6.58
C LEU A 5 10.11 -16.60 5.41
N LEU A 6 9.53 -16.69 4.22
CA LEU A 6 10.05 -16.02 3.02
C LEU A 6 9.60 -14.56 2.99
N PRO A 7 10.41 -13.66 2.41
CA PRO A 7 10.01 -12.26 2.26
C PRO A 7 8.78 -12.15 1.34
N PRO A 8 7.91 -11.14 1.55
CA PRO A 8 6.79 -10.89 0.64
C PRO A 8 7.30 -10.54 -0.75
N ILE A 9 6.77 -11.16 -1.80
CA ILE A 9 7.24 -10.89 -3.17
C ILE A 9 6.69 -9.55 -3.70
N GLY A 10 5.49 -9.15 -3.28
CA GLY A 10 4.84 -7.93 -3.73
C GLY A 10 4.16 -7.16 -2.59
N MET A 11 4.07 -5.85 -2.78
CA MET A 11 3.34 -4.92 -1.91
C MET A 11 2.33 -4.13 -2.75
N LEU A 12 1.10 -4.02 -2.28
CA LEU A 12 0.10 -3.09 -2.84
C LEU A 12 0.18 -1.77 -2.06
N ALA A 13 0.43 -0.67 -2.77
CA ALA A 13 0.53 0.67 -2.20
C ALA A 13 -0.68 1.52 -2.63
N GLU A 14 -1.73 1.54 -1.82
CA GLU A 14 -2.90 2.42 -2.05
C GLU A 14 -2.59 3.86 -1.62
N LEU A 15 -1.85 4.61 -2.46
CA LEU A 15 -1.39 5.97 -2.15
C LEU A 15 -2.54 6.95 -1.87
N THR A 16 -3.67 6.77 -2.56
CA THR A 16 -4.87 7.58 -2.37
C THR A 16 -6.11 6.80 -2.73
N HIS A 17 -7.21 7.07 -2.03
CA HIS A 17 -8.54 6.57 -2.38
C HIS A 17 -9.40 7.60 -3.10
N ARG A 18 -8.83 8.76 -3.47
CA ARG A 18 -9.52 9.77 -4.28
C ARG A 18 -9.67 9.28 -5.71
N CYS A 19 -10.81 8.68 -6.02
CA CYS A 19 -11.15 8.21 -7.37
C CYS A 19 -12.31 9.04 -7.95
N PRO A 20 -12.18 9.64 -9.15
CA PRO A 20 -13.25 10.42 -9.78
C PRO A 20 -14.34 9.55 -10.43
N LEU A 21 -14.19 8.23 -10.39
CA LEU A 21 -15.10 7.29 -11.02
C LEU A 21 -16.29 6.96 -10.11
N GLN A 22 -17.37 6.46 -10.74
CA GLN A 22 -18.59 6.02 -10.06
C GLN A 22 -18.89 4.56 -10.45
N CYS A 23 -17.94 3.69 -10.17
CA CYS A 23 -18.05 2.28 -10.54
C CYS A 23 -19.26 1.65 -9.84
N PRO A 24 -20.09 0.84 -10.55
CA PRO A 24 -21.21 0.13 -9.93
C PRO A 24 -20.75 -0.95 -8.94
N TYR A 25 -19.46 -1.28 -8.96
CA TYR A 25 -18.77 -2.12 -8.00
C TYR A 25 -17.38 -1.55 -7.73
N CYS A 26 -17.11 -1.16 -6.48
CA CYS A 26 -15.79 -0.79 -5.98
C CYS A 26 -15.42 -1.76 -4.87
N SER A 27 -14.19 -2.28 -4.90
CA SER A 27 -13.66 -3.16 -3.84
C SER A 27 -13.25 -2.39 -2.59
N ASN A 28 -13.08 -1.07 -2.70
CA ASN A 28 -12.68 -0.25 -1.56
C ASN A 28 -13.85 -0.09 -0.58
N PRO A 29 -13.56 0.00 0.73
CA PRO A 29 -14.57 0.29 1.73
C PRO A 29 -15.32 1.59 1.44
N LEU A 30 -16.54 1.71 1.96
CA LEU A 30 -17.32 2.95 1.85
C LEU A 30 -16.73 4.07 2.72
N GLU A 31 -16.22 3.71 3.90
CA GLU A 31 -15.59 4.65 4.84
C GLU A 31 -14.07 4.68 4.62
N LEU A 32 -13.60 5.71 3.93
CA LEU A 32 -12.19 5.87 3.55
C LEU A 32 -11.51 6.99 4.34
N LEU A 33 -10.17 6.93 4.39
CA LEU A 33 -9.36 8.03 4.91
C LEU A 33 -9.63 9.30 4.12
N LYS A 34 -9.72 10.42 4.84
CA LYS A 34 -9.87 11.73 4.19
C LYS A 34 -8.52 12.14 3.60
N ALA A 35 -8.56 12.86 2.47
CA ALA A 35 -7.39 13.32 1.74
C ALA A 35 -6.31 13.98 2.62
N ASN A 36 -6.72 14.78 3.60
CA ASN A 36 -5.80 15.48 4.51
C ASN A 36 -5.18 14.58 5.60
N ARG A 37 -5.46 13.28 5.56
CA ARG A 37 -4.94 12.26 6.48
C ARG A 37 -4.20 11.14 5.72
N GLU A 38 -3.98 11.30 4.42
CA GLU A 38 -3.09 10.42 3.66
C GLU A 38 -1.63 10.65 4.08
N LEU A 39 -0.77 9.65 3.86
CA LEU A 39 0.65 9.77 4.13
C LEU A 39 1.29 10.81 3.21
N ASP A 40 2.24 11.56 3.75
CA ASP A 40 3.05 12.48 2.94
C ASP A 40 4.11 11.72 2.12
N THR A 41 4.73 12.44 1.19
CA THR A 41 5.73 11.87 0.27
C THR A 41 6.96 11.36 1.01
N GLU A 42 7.42 12.05 2.05
CA GLU A 42 8.63 11.66 2.79
C GLU A 42 8.40 10.31 3.50
N THR A 43 7.22 10.16 4.12
CA THR A 43 6.81 8.92 4.76
C THR A 43 6.71 7.77 3.76
N TRP A 44 6.14 8.00 2.57
CA TRP A 44 6.10 6.99 1.51
C TRP A 44 7.48 6.55 1.04
N LEU A 45 8.42 7.49 0.87
CA LEU A 45 9.79 7.18 0.46
C LEU A 45 10.50 6.32 1.50
N ALA A 46 10.37 6.65 2.78
CA ALA A 46 10.91 5.84 3.87
C ALA A 46 10.32 4.42 3.88
N LEU A 47 8.99 4.29 3.74
CA LEU A 47 8.31 3.00 3.66
C LEU A 47 8.79 2.13 2.49
N PHE A 48 9.07 2.72 1.33
CA PHE A 48 9.59 1.96 0.19
C PHE A 48 11.02 1.48 0.42
N SER A 49 11.86 2.26 1.11
CA SER A 49 13.18 1.79 1.54
C SER A 49 13.07 0.62 2.51
N GLU A 50 12.20 0.72 3.52
CA GLU A 50 11.96 -0.36 4.48
C GLU A 50 11.40 -1.62 3.81
N ALA A 51 10.48 -1.47 2.84
CA ALA A 51 9.94 -2.59 2.07
C ALA A 51 11.01 -3.29 1.23
N ALA A 52 11.93 -2.52 0.61
CA ALA A 52 13.06 -3.08 -0.12
C ALA A 52 14.00 -3.86 0.81
N ASP A 53 14.30 -3.33 2.00
CA ASP A 53 15.12 -4.01 3.02
C ASP A 53 14.46 -5.30 3.53
N LEU A 54 13.13 -5.34 3.58
CA LEU A 54 12.35 -6.54 3.91
C LEU A 54 12.38 -7.62 2.80
N GLY A 55 12.83 -7.27 1.59
CA GLY A 55 12.93 -8.18 0.45
C GLY A 55 11.71 -8.15 -0.49
N VAL A 56 10.89 -7.08 -0.44
CA VAL A 56 9.83 -6.87 -1.42
C VAL A 56 10.41 -6.65 -2.81
N LEU A 57 9.93 -7.41 -3.79
CA LEU A 57 10.42 -7.35 -5.17
C LEU A 57 9.58 -6.42 -6.06
N GLN A 58 8.27 -6.31 -5.81
CA GLN A 58 7.33 -5.55 -6.64
C GLN A 58 6.44 -4.64 -5.81
N VAL A 59 6.20 -3.44 -6.31
CA VAL A 59 5.20 -2.51 -5.77
C VAL A 59 4.12 -2.31 -6.82
N HIS A 60 2.86 -2.47 -6.41
CA HIS A 60 1.67 -2.31 -7.23
C HIS A 60 0.87 -1.09 -6.77
#